data_AF-A0A959L2Z0-F1
#
_entry.id   AF-A0A959L2Z0-F1
#
_cell.length_a   1.000
_cell.length_b   1.000
_cell.length_c   1.000
_cell.angle_alpha   90.00
_cell.angle_beta   90.00
_cell.angle_gamma   90.00
#
_symmetry.space_group_name_H-M   'P 1'
#
loop_
_entity.id
_entity.type
_entity.pdbx_description
1 polymer ?
#
loop_
_entity_poly.entity_id
_entity_poly.type
_entity_poly.pdbx_seq_one_letter_code
_entity_poly.pdbx_strand_id
1 'polypeptide(L)'
;MCNRKQVFEEACQLFIQKQGEEKDTIGIIICGSLMHGRIDKNSDVDVYIILNSNCTYRERGNVWINNVEIEYFKNPPQQVRKYFAEEKASPNTAHMLASGRLVFSKSNIARALMEEAKEIIAILPREISRAEIELAKYIVDDYFKDMEDAIENGDSIGIGLIHFKIVNYAVDLFCKVKRIRRFKDKGLGDQLRSVDPEFAAVIEKSILENWEKIVHLTPLRNYIDDLLGGRRSREWILRSNLTI
;
A
#
# COMPACT_ATOMS: atom_id res chain seq x y z
N MET A 1 19.52 26.25 12.51
CA MET A 1 18.31 25.53 12.07
C MET A 1 18.38 24.14 12.69
N CYS A 2 17.44 23.79 13.57
CA CYS A 2 17.37 22.44 14.13
C CYS A 2 17.10 21.45 12.99
N ASN A 3 17.91 20.40 12.88
CA ASN A 3 17.73 19.40 11.85
C ASN A 3 16.40 18.68 12.12
N ARG A 4 15.40 18.79 11.24
CA ARG A 4 14.08 18.14 11.43
C ARG A 4 14.21 16.66 11.78
N LYS A 5 15.17 15.97 11.15
CA LYS A 5 15.46 14.58 11.44
C LYS A 5 15.90 14.36 12.89
N GLN A 6 16.73 15.25 13.41
CA GLN A 6 17.20 15.20 14.81
C GLN A 6 16.03 15.32 15.79
N VAL A 7 15.07 16.23 15.56
CA VAL A 7 13.89 16.38 16.44
C VAL A 7 13.06 15.09 16.49
N PHE A 8 12.87 14.44 15.33
CA PHE A 8 12.16 13.16 15.24
C PHE A 8 12.92 12.03 15.92
N GLU A 9 14.24 11.97 15.73
CA GLU A 9 15.11 10.98 16.37
C GLU A 9 15.10 11.13 17.90
N GLU A 10 15.18 12.37 18.41
CA GLU A 10 15.11 12.67 19.84
C GLU A 10 13.75 12.28 20.44
N ALA A 11 12.64 12.65 19.79
CA ALA A 11 11.30 12.28 20.23
C ALA A 11 11.11 10.75 20.25
N CYS A 12 11.60 10.06 19.22
CA CYS A 12 11.57 8.60 19.13
C CYS A 12 12.41 7.95 20.23
N GLN A 13 13.61 8.45 20.50
CA GLN A 13 14.49 7.95 21.56
C GLN A 13 13.84 8.07 22.94
N LEU A 14 13.22 9.22 23.26
CA LEU A 14 12.48 9.42 24.52
C LEU A 14 11.33 8.42 24.66
N PHE A 15 10.58 8.17 23.57
CA PHE A 15 9.52 7.18 23.57
C PHE A 15 10.05 5.75 23.80
N ILE A 16 11.11 5.36 23.10
CA ILE A 16 11.74 4.04 23.21
C ILE A 16 12.24 3.80 24.63
N GLN A 17 12.92 4.79 25.23
CA GLN A 17 13.42 4.69 26.60
C GLN A 17 12.28 4.40 27.58
N LYS A 18 11.21 5.21 27.53
CA LYS A 18 10.02 5.02 28.37
C LYS A 18 9.38 3.64 28.17
N GLN A 19 9.20 3.20 26.91
CA GLN A 19 8.57 1.91 26.63
C GLN A 19 9.46 0.70 26.94
N GLY A 20 10.79 0.85 26.92
CA GLY A 20 11.73 -0.21 27.27
C GLY A 20 11.72 -0.57 28.76
N GLU A 21 11.39 0.41 29.61
CA GLU A 21 11.23 0.25 31.07
C GLU A 21 9.95 -0.52 31.44
N GLU A 22 8.93 -0.52 30.56
CA GLU A 22 7.68 -1.24 30.79
C GLU A 22 7.94 -2.75 30.91
N LYS A 23 7.33 -3.37 31.94
CA LYS A 23 7.54 -4.79 32.28
C LYS A 23 7.11 -5.71 31.13
N ASP A 24 6.02 -5.37 30.47
CA ASP A 24 5.42 -6.19 29.41
C ASP A 24 6.15 -6.06 28.07
N THR A 25 6.96 -5.02 27.87
CA THR A 25 7.69 -4.83 26.61
C THR A 25 8.87 -5.79 26.50
N ILE A 26 8.90 -6.59 25.43
CA ILE A 26 10.01 -7.52 25.11
C ILE A 26 10.77 -7.16 23.83
N GLY A 27 10.24 -6.26 23.01
CA GLY A 27 10.96 -5.73 21.84
C GLY A 27 10.32 -4.45 21.30
N ILE A 28 11.12 -3.58 20.70
CA ILE A 28 10.65 -2.35 20.05
C ILE A 28 11.31 -2.25 18.68
N ILE A 29 10.49 -2.02 17.66
CA ILE A 29 10.87 -1.93 16.26
C ILE A 29 10.42 -0.56 15.76
N ILE A 30 11.34 0.24 15.24
CA ILE A 30 11.00 1.49 14.54
C ILE A 30 10.66 1.15 13.10
N CYS A 31 9.53 1.66 12.61
CA CYS A 31 9.01 1.39 11.28
C CYS A 31 8.88 2.68 10.46
N GLY A 32 8.43 2.56 9.21
CA GLY A 32 7.93 3.70 8.45
C GLY A 32 9.00 4.67 7.94
N SER A 33 8.60 5.94 7.83
CA SER A 33 9.33 6.98 7.09
C SER A 33 10.67 7.37 7.73
N LEU A 34 10.77 7.31 9.06
CA LEU A 34 12.00 7.58 9.82
C LEU A 34 13.15 6.65 9.41
N MET A 35 12.84 5.43 8.95
CA MET A 35 13.83 4.43 8.57
C MET A 35 14.23 4.47 7.09
N HIS A 36 13.34 4.88 6.19
CA HIS A 36 13.49 4.62 4.74
C HIS A 36 13.36 5.84 3.84
N GLY A 37 13.07 7.03 4.37
CA GLY A 37 12.68 8.14 3.51
C GLY A 37 12.90 9.53 4.07
N ARG A 38 12.37 10.49 3.30
CA ARG A 38 12.32 11.89 3.67
C ARG A 38 11.26 12.08 4.76
N ILE A 39 11.66 12.69 5.88
CA ILE A 39 10.73 13.14 6.91
C ILE A 39 10.08 14.43 6.44
N ASP A 40 8.81 14.35 6.08
CA ASP A 40 8.00 15.49 5.68
C ASP A 40 7.43 16.20 6.91
N LYS A 41 6.86 17.39 6.69
CA LYS A 41 6.33 18.22 7.79
C LYS A 41 5.20 17.54 8.59
N ASN A 42 4.47 16.62 7.96
CA ASN A 42 3.32 15.92 8.54
C ASN A 42 3.64 14.42 8.75
N SER A 43 4.93 14.05 8.76
CA SER A 43 5.32 12.68 9.07
C SER A 43 5.12 12.40 10.55
N ASP A 44 4.67 11.20 10.83
CA ASP A 44 4.68 10.54 12.13
C ASP A 44 5.90 9.60 12.25
N VAL A 45 6.13 9.11 13.47
CA VAL A 45 7.04 8.00 13.74
C VAL A 45 6.24 6.76 14.10
N ASP A 46 6.31 5.75 13.23
CA ASP A 46 5.71 4.44 13.48
C ASP A 46 6.59 3.59 14.42
N VAL A 47 6.02 3.10 15.53
CA VAL A 47 6.72 2.22 16.47
C VAL A 47 5.90 0.96 16.74
N TYR A 48 6.49 -0.21 16.45
CA TYR A 48 5.89 -1.50 16.78
C TYR A 48 6.53 -2.08 18.05
N ILE A 49 5.71 -2.35 19.05
CA ILE A 49 6.12 -2.86 20.36
C ILE A 49 5.63 -4.30 20.48
N ILE A 50 6.57 -5.21 20.70
CA ILE A 50 6.27 -6.62 20.98
C ILE A 50 6.12 -6.76 22.48
N LEU A 51 4.91 -7.16 22.89
CA LEU A 51 4.57 -7.46 24.28
C LEU A 51 5.01 -8.88 24.66
N ASN A 52 5.06 -9.15 25.95
CA ASN A 52 5.27 -10.49 26.49
C ASN A 52 4.18 -11.44 25.96
N SER A 53 4.55 -12.69 25.66
CA SER A 53 3.64 -13.72 25.15
C SER A 53 2.44 -14.02 26.07
N ASN A 54 2.52 -13.67 27.35
CA ASN A 54 1.44 -13.85 28.32
C ASN A 54 0.45 -12.67 28.37
N CYS A 55 0.74 -11.55 27.69
CA CYS A 55 -0.18 -10.42 27.64
C CYS A 55 -1.44 -10.82 26.87
N THR A 56 -2.61 -10.51 27.43
CA THR A 56 -3.93 -10.79 26.85
C THR A 56 -4.57 -9.57 26.19
N TYR A 57 -3.80 -8.49 26.05
CA TYR A 57 -4.26 -7.23 25.50
C TYR A 57 -3.41 -6.81 24.30
N ARG A 58 -3.98 -5.89 23.53
CA ARG A 58 -3.29 -5.12 22.49
C ARG A 58 -3.58 -3.64 22.73
N GLU A 59 -2.67 -2.79 22.31
CA GLU A 59 -2.83 -1.34 22.42
C GLU A 59 -2.40 -0.71 21.10
N ARG A 60 -3.20 0.23 20.59
CA ARG A 60 -2.80 1.11 19.50
C ARG A 60 -3.15 2.52 19.93
N GLY A 61 -2.22 3.44 19.73
CA GLY A 61 -2.44 4.83 20.08
C GLY A 61 -1.35 5.70 19.48
N ASN A 62 -1.43 6.98 19.79
CA ASN A 62 -0.42 7.96 19.46
C ASN A 62 -0.09 8.80 20.69
N VAL A 63 1.14 9.33 20.71
CA VAL A 63 1.55 10.35 21.68
C VAL A 63 2.32 11.45 20.97
N TRP A 64 2.32 12.64 21.57
CA TRP A 64 3.06 13.79 21.05
C TRP A 64 4.24 14.08 21.95
N ILE A 65 5.45 14.06 21.39
CA ILE A 65 6.71 14.37 22.10
C ILE A 65 7.46 15.40 21.26
N ASN A 66 7.79 16.55 21.84
CA ASN A 66 8.49 17.64 21.14
C ASN A 66 7.80 18.05 19.82
N ASN A 67 6.45 18.06 19.81
CA ASN A 67 5.62 18.34 18.63
C ASN A 67 5.80 17.34 17.46
N VAL A 68 6.28 16.13 17.77
CA VAL A 68 6.33 14.99 16.86
C VAL A 68 5.31 13.96 17.32
N GLU A 69 4.47 13.52 16.38
CA GLU A 69 3.54 12.42 16.60
C GLU A 69 4.28 11.08 16.51
N ILE A 70 4.15 10.27 17.57
CA ILE A 70 4.60 8.88 17.60
C ILE A 70 3.35 8.01 17.56
N GLU A 71 3.07 7.34 16.44
CA GLU A 71 2.04 6.30 16.36
C GLU A 71 2.66 4.96 16.80
N TYR A 72 1.96 4.23 17.69
CA TYR A 72 2.49 2.99 18.22
C TYR A 72 1.47 1.84 18.26
N PHE A 73 2.01 0.63 18.17
CA PHE A 73 1.26 -0.62 18.10
C PHE A 73 1.87 -1.64 19.06
N LYS A 74 1.17 -1.97 20.15
CA LYS A 74 1.59 -3.00 21.11
C LYS A 74 0.81 -4.28 20.87
N ASN A 75 1.52 -5.35 20.51
CA ASN A 75 0.90 -6.64 20.28
C ASN A 75 1.74 -7.77 20.87
N PRO A 76 1.12 -8.78 21.49
CA PRO A 76 1.81 -10.02 21.82
C PRO A 76 2.12 -10.81 20.53
N PRO A 77 3.13 -11.68 20.51
CA PRO A 77 3.60 -12.38 19.32
C PRO A 77 2.52 -13.18 18.59
N GLN A 78 1.58 -13.76 19.33
CA GLN A 78 0.46 -14.54 18.79
C GLN A 78 -0.48 -13.65 17.97
N GLN A 79 -0.69 -12.40 18.40
CA GLN A 79 -1.50 -11.44 17.66
C GLN A 79 -0.79 -10.97 16.38
N VAL A 80 0.52 -10.79 16.41
CA VAL A 80 1.31 -10.45 15.22
C VAL A 80 1.21 -11.55 14.16
N ARG A 81 1.37 -12.82 14.55
CA ARG A 81 1.23 -13.95 13.61
C ARG A 81 -0.19 -14.12 13.09
N LYS A 82 -1.21 -13.78 13.90
CA LYS A 82 -2.59 -13.73 13.42
C LYS A 82 -2.75 -12.70 12.30
N TYR A 83 -2.18 -11.49 12.47
CA TYR A 83 -2.18 -10.49 11.41
C TYR A 83 -1.45 -10.97 10.14
N PHE A 84 -0.29 -11.63 10.28
CA PHE A 84 0.39 -12.24 9.13
C PHE A 84 -0.50 -13.23 8.36
N ALA A 85 -1.31 -14.01 9.07
CA ALA A 85 -2.21 -14.99 8.44
C ALA A 85 -3.46 -14.34 7.80
N GLU A 86 -3.98 -13.26 8.37
CA GLU A 86 -5.20 -12.58 7.91
C GLU A 86 -4.91 -11.59 6.76
N GLU A 87 -3.76 -10.92 6.78
CA GLU A 87 -3.40 -9.84 5.86
C GLU A 87 -2.80 -10.32 4.52
N LYS A 88 -3.21 -11.48 3.99
CA LYS A 88 -2.55 -12.11 2.82
C LYS A 88 -2.51 -11.21 1.58
N ALA A 89 -3.60 -10.49 1.30
CA ALA A 89 -3.71 -9.62 0.13
C ALA A 89 -2.96 -8.29 0.30
N SER A 90 -2.81 -7.81 1.54
CA SER A 90 -2.19 -6.52 1.87
C SER A 90 -1.46 -6.65 3.21
N PRO A 91 -0.24 -7.24 3.21
CA PRO A 91 0.46 -7.67 4.42
C PRO A 91 1.12 -6.49 5.15
N ASN A 92 0.31 -5.55 5.65
CA ASN A 92 0.75 -4.29 6.25
C ASN A 92 1.65 -4.51 7.46
N THR A 93 1.26 -5.40 8.37
CA THR A 93 2.03 -5.73 9.57
C THR A 93 3.36 -6.35 9.19
N ALA A 94 3.38 -7.27 8.21
CA ALA A 94 4.63 -7.85 7.72
C ALA A 94 5.51 -6.79 7.03
N HIS A 95 4.94 -5.87 6.25
CA HIS A 95 5.70 -4.77 5.65
C HIS A 95 6.37 -3.89 6.70
N MET A 96 5.65 -3.53 7.77
CA MET A 96 6.21 -2.75 8.87
C MET A 96 7.38 -3.47 9.54
N LEU A 97 7.20 -4.75 9.91
CA LEU A 97 8.22 -5.51 10.63
C LEU A 97 9.42 -5.89 9.75
N ALA A 98 9.20 -6.24 8.47
CA ALA A 98 10.26 -6.63 7.56
C ALA A 98 11.20 -5.47 7.21
N SER A 99 10.65 -4.26 7.11
CA SER A 99 11.42 -3.04 6.83
C SER A 99 11.93 -2.38 8.12
N GLY A 100 11.32 -2.63 9.26
CA GLY A 100 11.65 -1.98 10.52
C GLY A 100 13.06 -2.27 11.05
N ARG A 101 13.50 -1.46 12.00
CA ARG A 101 14.76 -1.68 12.75
C ARG A 101 14.46 -1.99 14.20
N LEU A 102 14.95 -3.14 14.66
CA LEU A 102 14.93 -3.51 16.07
C LEU A 102 15.86 -2.59 16.87
N VAL A 103 15.30 -1.84 17.82
CA VAL A 103 16.04 -0.88 18.67
C VAL A 103 16.05 -1.27 20.14
N PHE A 104 15.19 -2.21 20.54
CA PHE A 104 15.15 -2.76 21.88
C PHE A 104 14.74 -4.23 21.82
N SER A 105 15.32 -5.06 22.68
CA SER A 105 15.01 -6.49 22.77
C SER A 105 15.39 -7.06 24.13
N LYS A 106 14.44 -7.72 24.80
CA LYS A 106 14.66 -8.58 25.97
C LYS A 106 14.69 -10.07 25.61
N SER A 107 14.34 -10.42 24.36
CA SER A 107 14.33 -11.79 23.84
C SER A 107 14.42 -11.84 22.32
N ASN A 108 14.74 -13.02 21.77
CA ASN A 108 14.84 -13.24 20.33
C ASN A 108 13.49 -13.22 19.58
N ILE A 109 12.36 -13.12 20.29
CA ILE A 109 11.03 -13.22 19.69
C ILE A 109 10.78 -12.11 18.66
N ALA A 110 11.13 -10.86 18.98
CA ALA A 110 10.94 -9.74 18.06
C ALA A 110 11.74 -9.94 16.76
N ARG A 111 12.99 -10.45 16.87
CA ARG A 111 13.82 -10.77 15.70
C ARG A 111 13.22 -11.90 14.87
N ALA A 112 12.72 -12.96 15.50
CA ALA A 112 12.05 -14.06 14.80
C ALA A 112 10.83 -13.56 14.01
N LEU A 113 9.99 -12.71 14.61
CA LEU A 113 8.84 -12.11 13.92
C LEU A 113 9.25 -11.24 12.72
N MET A 114 10.39 -10.53 12.81
CA MET A 114 10.91 -9.75 11.68
C MET A 114 11.41 -10.64 10.54
N GLU A 115 12.02 -11.80 10.84
CA GLU A 115 12.41 -12.76 9.81
C GLU A 115 11.18 -13.42 9.16
N GLU A 116 10.18 -13.85 9.96
CA GLU A 116 8.88 -14.33 9.45
C GLU A 116 8.23 -13.27 8.52
N ALA A 117 8.28 -11.99 8.91
CA ALA A 117 7.77 -10.90 8.10
C ALA A 117 8.50 -10.76 6.75
N LYS A 118 9.83 -10.88 6.72
CA LYS A 118 10.61 -10.82 5.48
C LYS A 118 10.27 -11.97 4.54
N GLU A 119 10.08 -13.17 5.07
CA GLU A 119 9.64 -14.32 4.29
C GLU A 119 8.27 -14.05 3.64
N ILE A 120 7.32 -13.49 4.39
CA ILE A 120 6.00 -13.12 3.87
C ILE A 120 6.10 -12.08 2.75
N ILE A 121 6.92 -11.03 2.92
CA ILE A 121 7.09 -9.99 1.92
C ILE A 121 7.82 -10.51 0.67
N ALA A 122 8.71 -11.48 0.81
CA ALA A 122 9.39 -12.12 -0.31
C ALA A 122 8.45 -12.96 -1.20
N ILE A 123 7.29 -13.38 -0.70
CA ILE A 123 6.29 -14.11 -1.50
C ILE A 123 5.75 -13.17 -2.57
N LEU A 124 5.85 -13.56 -3.84
CA LEU A 124 5.23 -12.82 -4.94
C LEU A 124 3.70 -12.90 -4.85
N PRO A 125 2.97 -11.80 -5.13
CA PRO A 125 1.56 -11.85 -5.47
C PRO A 125 1.25 -12.96 -6.47
N ARG A 126 0.08 -13.58 -6.31
CA ARG A 126 -0.39 -14.59 -7.25
C ARG A 126 -0.54 -14.02 -8.65
N GLU A 127 -0.41 -14.89 -9.62
CA GLU A 127 -0.76 -14.55 -11.00
C GLU A 127 -2.26 -14.28 -11.13
N ILE A 128 -2.59 -13.32 -12.00
CA ILE A 128 -3.98 -13.03 -12.35
C ILE A 128 -4.52 -14.17 -13.21
N SER A 129 -5.70 -14.70 -12.85
CA SER A 129 -6.30 -15.79 -13.62
C SER A 129 -6.91 -15.29 -14.93
N ARG A 130 -7.11 -16.18 -15.89
CA ARG A 130 -7.81 -15.85 -17.14
C ARG A 130 -9.20 -15.27 -16.90
N ALA A 131 -9.94 -15.80 -15.94
CA ALA A 131 -11.26 -15.30 -15.56
C ALA A 131 -11.20 -13.84 -15.09
N GLU A 132 -10.18 -13.49 -14.31
CA GLU A 132 -9.98 -12.13 -13.83
C GLU A 132 -9.48 -11.18 -14.93
N ILE A 133 -8.66 -11.66 -15.86
CA ILE A 133 -8.27 -10.88 -17.05
C ILE A 133 -9.53 -10.51 -17.86
N GLU A 134 -10.41 -11.47 -18.13
CA GLU A 134 -11.63 -11.20 -18.90
C GLU A 134 -12.59 -10.28 -18.14
N LEU A 135 -12.72 -10.45 -16.82
CA LEU A 135 -13.48 -9.52 -15.99
C LEU A 135 -12.85 -8.11 -15.98
N ALA A 136 -11.52 -8.01 -15.93
CA ALA A 136 -10.82 -6.74 -15.99
C ALA A 136 -11.05 -6.02 -17.32
N LYS A 137 -10.97 -6.74 -18.45
CA LYS A 137 -11.29 -6.19 -19.78
C LYS A 137 -12.72 -5.66 -19.84
N TYR A 138 -13.68 -6.36 -19.22
CA TYR A 138 -15.05 -5.88 -19.09
C TYR A 138 -15.12 -4.58 -18.29
N ILE A 139 -14.54 -4.54 -17.09
CA ILE A 139 -14.57 -3.35 -16.22
C ILE A 139 -13.92 -2.14 -16.89
N VAL A 140 -12.80 -2.34 -17.58
CA VAL A 140 -12.13 -1.28 -18.34
C VAL A 140 -13.06 -0.75 -19.44
N ASP A 141 -13.62 -1.63 -20.27
CA ASP A 141 -14.52 -1.22 -21.36
C ASP A 141 -15.75 -0.46 -20.84
N ASP A 142 -16.31 -0.90 -19.72
CA ASP A 142 -17.46 -0.28 -19.04
C ASP A 142 -17.12 1.15 -18.57
N TYR A 143 -16.00 1.32 -17.85
CA TYR A 143 -15.58 2.66 -17.40
C TYR A 143 -15.29 3.63 -18.55
N PHE A 144 -14.73 3.15 -19.66
CA PHE A 144 -14.49 4.01 -20.82
C PHE A 144 -15.78 4.42 -21.52
N LYS A 145 -16.80 3.54 -21.57
CA LYS A 145 -18.14 3.89 -22.09
C LYS A 145 -18.85 4.88 -21.17
N ASP A 146 -18.85 4.63 -19.87
CA ASP A 146 -19.42 5.56 -18.89
C ASP A 146 -18.77 6.95 -18.99
N MET A 147 -17.46 7.00 -19.22
CA MET A 147 -16.72 8.24 -19.45
C MET A 147 -17.17 8.95 -20.73
N GLU A 148 -17.35 8.21 -21.83
CA GLU A 148 -17.85 8.74 -23.10
C GLU A 148 -19.26 9.34 -22.93
N ASP A 149 -20.17 8.61 -22.29
CA ASP A 149 -21.54 9.06 -22.00
C ASP A 149 -21.54 10.29 -21.08
N ALA A 150 -20.69 10.32 -20.04
CA ALA A 150 -20.60 11.44 -19.14
C ALA A 150 -20.09 12.71 -19.85
N ILE A 151 -19.13 12.57 -20.77
CA ILE A 151 -18.65 13.67 -21.61
C ILE A 151 -19.76 14.18 -22.53
N GLU A 152 -20.47 13.28 -23.21
CA GLU A 152 -21.56 13.64 -24.13
C GLU A 152 -22.69 14.38 -23.40
N ASN A 153 -23.02 13.95 -22.18
CA ASN A 153 -24.04 14.56 -21.34
C ASN A 153 -23.57 15.84 -20.63
N GLY A 154 -22.28 16.19 -20.69
CA GLY A 154 -21.71 17.32 -19.97
C GLY A 154 -21.73 17.16 -18.44
N ASP A 155 -21.77 15.93 -17.92
CA ASP A 155 -21.81 15.65 -16.48
C ASP A 155 -20.41 15.80 -15.85
N SER A 156 -20.01 17.03 -15.58
CA SER A 156 -18.69 17.34 -14.98
C SER A 156 -18.35 16.55 -13.71
N ILE A 157 -19.35 16.17 -12.89
CA ILE A 157 -19.12 15.37 -11.68
C ILE A 157 -18.86 13.92 -12.07
N GLY A 158 -19.72 13.34 -12.92
CA GLY A 158 -19.56 11.99 -13.44
C GLY A 158 -18.20 11.82 -14.11
N ILE A 159 -17.83 12.74 -15.01
CA ILE A 159 -16.58 12.65 -15.74
C ILE A 159 -15.37 12.65 -14.77
N GLY A 160 -15.35 13.53 -13.76
CA GLY A 160 -14.27 13.55 -12.77
C GLY A 160 -14.19 12.28 -11.94
N LEU A 161 -15.32 11.75 -11.47
CA LEU A 161 -15.35 10.53 -10.66
C LEU A 161 -14.95 9.29 -11.47
N ILE A 162 -15.39 9.19 -12.73
CA ILE A 162 -15.05 8.08 -13.63
C ILE A 162 -13.57 8.15 -14.01
N HIS A 163 -13.04 9.34 -14.29
CA HIS A 163 -11.62 9.55 -14.54
C HIS A 163 -10.73 8.99 -13.42
N PHE A 164 -11.02 9.35 -12.17
CA PHE A 164 -10.27 8.81 -11.02
C PHE A 164 -10.40 7.29 -10.89
N LYS A 165 -11.58 6.72 -11.17
CA LYS A 165 -11.77 5.26 -11.19
C LYS A 165 -10.90 4.59 -12.25
N ILE A 166 -10.89 5.11 -13.48
CA ILE A 166 -10.08 4.57 -14.58
C ILE A 166 -8.60 4.56 -14.20
N VAL A 167 -8.05 5.71 -13.78
CA VAL A 167 -6.63 5.82 -13.43
C VAL A 167 -6.26 4.91 -12.27
N ASN A 168 -7.07 4.91 -11.19
CA ASN A 168 -6.78 4.10 -10.02
C ASN A 168 -6.86 2.59 -10.32
N TYR A 169 -7.87 2.17 -11.10
CA TYR A 169 -8.03 0.78 -11.50
C TYR A 169 -6.90 0.32 -12.45
N ALA A 170 -6.44 1.20 -13.35
CA ALA A 170 -5.30 0.92 -14.22
C ALA A 170 -4.03 0.61 -13.42
N VAL A 171 -3.74 1.40 -12.38
CA VAL A 171 -2.62 1.15 -11.46
C VAL A 171 -2.77 -0.19 -10.75
N ASP A 172 -3.97 -0.51 -10.26
CA ASP A 172 -4.24 -1.79 -9.59
C ASP A 172 -4.03 -2.98 -10.54
N LEU A 173 -4.52 -2.87 -11.79
CA LEU A 173 -4.32 -3.89 -12.82
C LEU A 173 -2.84 -4.06 -13.15
N PHE A 174 -2.12 -2.97 -13.35
CA PHE A 174 -0.68 -3.00 -13.57
C PHE A 174 0.05 -3.73 -12.45
N CYS A 175 -0.24 -3.41 -11.19
CA CYS A 175 0.38 -4.07 -10.04
C CYS A 175 0.07 -5.57 -10.01
N LYS A 176 -1.19 -5.95 -10.29
CA LYS A 176 -1.63 -7.35 -10.36
C LYS A 176 -0.91 -8.12 -11.47
N VAL A 177 -0.88 -7.57 -12.69
CA VAL A 177 -0.27 -8.23 -13.86
C VAL A 177 1.24 -8.36 -13.70
N LYS A 178 1.91 -7.31 -13.22
CA LYS A 178 3.36 -7.34 -12.93
C LYS A 178 3.70 -8.11 -11.65
N ARG A 179 2.70 -8.61 -10.93
CA ARG A 179 2.83 -9.35 -9.66
C ARG A 179 3.67 -8.59 -8.64
N ILE A 180 3.36 -7.31 -8.48
CA ILE A 180 3.95 -6.44 -7.45
C ILE A 180 2.88 -5.97 -6.47
N ARG A 181 3.28 -5.71 -5.22
CA ARG A 181 2.38 -5.11 -4.22
C ARG A 181 2.35 -3.62 -4.42
N ARG A 182 1.15 -3.06 -4.64
CA ARG A 182 0.96 -1.62 -4.77
C ARG A 182 1.45 -0.88 -3.52
N PHE A 183 2.31 0.12 -3.70
CA PHE A 183 2.73 1.03 -2.63
C PHE A 183 1.60 2.00 -2.27
N LYS A 184 1.68 2.61 -1.08
CA LYS A 184 0.83 3.76 -0.73
C LYS A 184 1.01 4.86 -1.78
N ASP A 185 -0.04 5.63 -2.04
CA ASP A 185 -0.08 6.61 -3.13
C ASP A 185 1.11 7.59 -3.12
N LYS A 186 1.59 7.99 -1.93
CA LYS A 186 2.77 8.86 -1.78
C LYS A 186 4.09 8.30 -2.36
N GLY A 187 4.21 6.98 -2.49
CA GLY A 187 5.38 6.30 -3.05
C GLY A 187 5.09 5.62 -4.39
N LEU A 188 3.87 5.77 -4.91
CA LEU A 188 3.43 5.05 -6.10
C LEU A 188 4.18 5.50 -7.34
N GLY A 189 4.44 6.81 -7.49
CA GLY A 189 5.19 7.33 -8.65
C GLY A 189 6.59 6.71 -8.79
N ASP A 190 7.33 6.60 -7.68
CA ASP A 190 8.66 5.98 -7.69
C ASP A 190 8.57 4.48 -7.98
N GLN A 191 7.58 3.80 -7.42
CA GLN A 191 7.34 2.40 -7.73
C GLN A 191 7.07 2.20 -9.22
N LEU A 192 6.10 2.93 -9.80
CA LEU A 192 5.73 2.78 -11.21
C LEU A 192 6.93 3.07 -12.11
N ARG A 193 7.67 4.16 -11.88
CA ARG A 193 8.88 4.49 -12.66
C ARG A 193 9.96 3.42 -12.55
N SER A 194 10.13 2.80 -11.38
CA SER A 194 11.13 1.75 -11.20
C SER A 194 10.80 0.44 -11.91
N VAL A 195 9.51 0.15 -12.09
CA VAL A 195 9.04 -1.10 -12.71
C VAL A 195 8.82 -0.92 -14.21
N ASP A 196 8.21 0.19 -14.61
CA ASP A 196 7.82 0.47 -15.99
C ASP A 196 7.69 2.00 -16.22
N PRO A 197 8.79 2.67 -16.63
CA PRO A 197 8.80 4.12 -16.86
C PRO A 197 7.78 4.59 -17.89
N GLU A 198 7.46 3.75 -18.88
CA GLU A 198 6.48 4.07 -19.92
C GLU A 198 5.08 4.14 -19.32
N PHE A 199 4.69 3.11 -18.55
CA PHE A 199 3.41 3.14 -17.83
C PHE A 199 3.29 4.34 -16.89
N ALA A 200 4.38 4.64 -16.17
CA ALA A 200 4.41 5.79 -15.27
C ALA A 200 4.13 7.11 -16.02
N ALA A 201 4.75 7.31 -17.18
CA ALA A 201 4.52 8.49 -18.02
C ALA A 201 3.07 8.56 -18.55
N VAL A 202 2.48 7.43 -18.93
CA VAL A 202 1.08 7.35 -19.38
C VAL A 202 0.11 7.71 -18.26
N ILE A 203 0.36 7.23 -17.03
CA ILE A 203 -0.44 7.57 -15.84
C ILE A 203 -0.31 9.05 -15.48
N GLU A 204 0.92 9.59 -15.43
CA GLU A 204 1.15 11.01 -15.14
C GLU A 204 0.42 11.90 -16.12
N LYS A 205 0.53 11.60 -17.43
CA LYS A 205 -0.19 12.32 -18.48
C LYS A 205 -1.70 12.23 -18.28
N SER A 206 -2.21 11.04 -17.98
CA SER A 206 -3.64 10.81 -17.78
C SER A 206 -4.20 11.56 -16.57
N ILE A 207 -3.40 11.81 -15.53
CA ILE A 207 -3.81 12.60 -14.35
C ILE A 207 -3.79 14.11 -14.64
N LEU A 208 -2.81 14.59 -15.41
CA LEU A 208 -2.56 16.02 -15.61
C LEU A 208 -3.33 16.65 -16.77
N GLU A 209 -3.73 15.86 -17.77
CA GLU A 209 -4.48 16.36 -18.93
C GLU A 209 -5.93 16.71 -18.59
N ASN A 210 -6.46 17.73 -19.27
CA ASN A 210 -7.89 18.01 -19.23
C ASN A 210 -8.62 16.89 -19.98
N TRP A 211 -9.41 16.10 -19.24
CA TRP A 211 -10.09 14.90 -19.71
C TRP A 211 -11.48 15.17 -20.29
N GLU A 212 -11.86 16.43 -20.53
CA GLU A 212 -13.11 16.81 -21.23
C GLU A 212 -13.26 16.15 -22.62
N LYS A 213 -12.23 15.47 -23.12
CA LYS A 213 -12.29 14.63 -24.32
C LYS A 213 -11.65 13.27 -24.06
N ILE A 214 -12.36 12.20 -24.43
CA ILE A 214 -11.92 10.81 -24.24
C ILE A 214 -10.58 10.48 -24.93
N VAL A 215 -10.24 11.22 -26.00
CA VAL A 215 -8.98 11.05 -26.76
C VAL A 215 -7.75 11.17 -25.86
N HIS A 216 -7.82 11.96 -24.79
CA HIS A 216 -6.73 12.14 -23.82
C HIS A 216 -6.44 10.86 -23.02
N LEU A 217 -7.43 9.98 -22.83
CA LEU A 217 -7.27 8.69 -22.15
C LEU A 217 -6.95 7.53 -23.10
N THR A 218 -6.89 7.77 -24.42
CA THR A 218 -6.58 6.72 -25.40
C THR A 218 -5.23 6.04 -25.17
N PRO A 219 -4.14 6.77 -24.84
CA PRO A 219 -2.86 6.12 -24.51
C PRO A 219 -2.97 5.17 -23.31
N LEU A 220 -3.69 5.56 -22.27
CA LEU A 220 -3.93 4.71 -21.10
C LEU A 220 -4.77 3.49 -21.45
N ARG A 221 -5.84 3.67 -22.24
CA ARG A 221 -6.67 2.55 -22.71
C ARG A 221 -5.85 1.52 -23.47
N ASN A 222 -5.07 1.97 -24.45
CA ASN A 222 -4.26 1.08 -25.28
C ASN A 222 -3.22 0.33 -24.43
N TYR A 223 -2.57 1.02 -23.49
CA TYR A 223 -1.62 0.40 -22.58
C TYR A 223 -2.29 -0.72 -21.75
N ILE A 224 -3.47 -0.45 -21.18
CA ILE A 224 -4.20 -1.44 -20.37
C ILE A 224 -4.67 -2.61 -21.24
N ASP A 225 -5.18 -2.34 -22.45
CA ASP A 225 -5.59 -3.37 -23.40
C ASP A 225 -4.40 -4.30 -23.70
N ASP A 226 -3.24 -3.75 -24.05
CA ASP A 226 -2.02 -4.52 -24.33
C ASP A 226 -1.54 -5.30 -23.11
N LEU A 227 -1.56 -4.67 -21.92
CA LEU A 227 -1.23 -5.30 -20.63
C LEU A 227 -2.12 -6.52 -20.33
N LEU A 228 -3.39 -6.49 -20.76
CA LEU A 228 -4.36 -7.57 -20.58
C LEU A 228 -4.37 -8.59 -21.75
N GLY A 229 -3.46 -8.44 -22.72
CA GLY A 229 -3.38 -9.31 -23.90
C GLY A 229 -4.44 -9.01 -24.97
N GLY A 230 -4.84 -7.75 -25.08
CA GLY A 230 -5.76 -7.21 -26.08
C GLY A 230 -7.12 -6.80 -25.53
N ARG A 231 -7.90 -6.12 -26.38
CA ARG A 231 -9.25 -5.65 -26.07
C ARG A 231 -10.22 -6.79 -25.79
N ARG A 232 -11.27 -6.48 -25.03
CA ARG A 232 -12.43 -7.38 -24.87
C ARG A 232 -13.03 -7.72 -26.23
N SER A 233 -13.49 -8.95 -26.39
CA SER A 233 -14.38 -9.32 -27.49
C SER A 233 -15.74 -8.61 -27.36
N ARG A 234 -16.42 -8.44 -28.49
CA ARG A 234 -17.78 -7.84 -28.52
C ARG A 234 -18.74 -8.68 -27.69
N GLU A 235 -18.78 -9.97 -27.96
CA GLU A 235 -19.49 -10.97 -27.17
C GLU A 235 -18.53 -11.61 -26.18
N TRP A 236 -18.92 -11.68 -24.90
CA TRP A 236 -18.10 -12.30 -23.86
C TRP A 236 -19.02 -13.06 -22.90
N ILE A 237 -18.49 -14.13 -22.32
CA ILE A 237 -19.19 -14.95 -21.32
C ILE A 237 -18.16 -15.33 -20.26
N LEU A 238 -18.47 -15.05 -18.99
CA LEU A 238 -17.71 -15.55 -17.84
C LEU A 238 -18.55 -16.56 -17.09
N ARG A 239 -18.06 -17.80 -17.02
CA ARG A 239 -18.65 -18.85 -16.18
C ARG A 239 -17.73 -19.05 -14.98
N SER A 240 -18.28 -18.94 -13.78
CA SER A 240 -17.58 -19.21 -12.52
C SER A 240 -18.31 -20.29 -11.73
N ASN A 241 -17.60 -20.93 -10.80
CA ASN A 241 -18.23 -21.78 -9.80
C ASN A 241 -19.05 -20.91 -8.82
N LEU A 242 -20.01 -21.52 -8.15
CA LEU A 242 -20.71 -20.90 -7.02
C LEU A 242 -19.72 -20.66 -5.88
N THR A 243 -19.78 -19.49 -5.27
CA THR A 243 -19.14 -19.25 -3.97
C THR A 243 -20.02 -19.90 -2.91
N ILE A 244 -19.52 -20.95 -2.25
CA ILE A 244 -20.22 -21.67 -1.17
C ILE A 244 -19.65 -21.20 0.18
#